data_AF-B3FFZ2-F1
#
_entry.id   AF-B3FFZ2-F1
#
_cell.length_a   1.000
_cell.length_b   1.000
_cell.length_c   1.000
_cell.angle_alpha   90.00
_cell.angle_beta   90.00
_cell.angle_gamma   90.00
#
_symmetry.space_group_name_H-M   'P 1'
#
loop_
_entity.id
_entity.type
_entity.pdbx_description
1 polymer ?
#
loop_
_entity_poly.entity_id
_entity_poly.type
_entity_poly.pdbx_seq_one_letter_code
_entity_poly.pdbx_strand_id
1 'polypeptide(L)'
;PFDKILYNRQQHYDPRTGIFTCSVPGTYYFSYHVHVKGTHVWVGLYKNGAPVMYTYDEYTKGYLDQASGSAVLDLTENDQVWLQLPNAGSSGLYSSEYVHSSFSGFL
;
A
#
# COMPACT_ATOMS: atom_id res chain seq x y z
N PRO A 1 8.21 -2.88 -3.26
CA PRO A 1 7.66 -1.81 -4.12
C PRO A 1 6.64 -2.43 -5.08
N PHE A 2 5.56 -1.72 -5.46
CA PHE A 2 4.59 -2.22 -6.44
C PHE A 2 5.05 -1.82 -7.85
N ASP A 3 5.68 -2.75 -8.56
CA ASP A 3 6.40 -2.51 -9.81
C ASP A 3 5.57 -2.83 -11.06
N LYS A 4 4.52 -3.67 -10.93
CA LYS A 4 3.59 -3.97 -12.01
C LYS A 4 2.52 -2.88 -12.16
N ILE A 5 2.64 -2.05 -13.20
CA ILE A 5 1.76 -0.91 -13.43
C ILE A 5 0.51 -1.30 -14.22
N LEU A 6 -0.65 -1.16 -13.56
CA LEU A 6 -1.96 -1.25 -14.20
C LEU A 6 -2.39 0.10 -14.81
N TYR A 7 -2.26 1.18 -14.04
CA TYR A 7 -2.55 2.54 -14.49
C TYR A 7 -1.64 3.53 -13.76
N ASN A 8 -0.94 4.39 -14.51
CA ASN A 8 -0.10 5.46 -13.97
C ASN A 8 0.16 6.55 -15.04
N ARG A 9 -0.90 6.98 -15.75
CA ARG A 9 -0.74 7.88 -16.91
C ARG A 9 -0.11 9.23 -16.54
N GLN A 10 -0.42 9.72 -15.34
CA GLN A 10 0.09 10.99 -14.80
C GLN A 10 1.51 10.87 -14.24
N GLN A 11 2.01 9.65 -14.04
CA GLN A 11 3.34 9.38 -13.45
C GLN A 11 3.53 9.98 -12.05
N HIS A 12 2.45 10.18 -11.28
CA HIS A 12 2.52 10.65 -9.90
C HIS A 12 2.98 9.54 -8.93
N TYR A 13 2.85 8.28 -9.33
CA TYR A 13 3.44 7.14 -8.62
C TYR A 13 4.78 6.77 -9.23
N ASP A 14 5.83 6.65 -8.42
CA ASP A 14 7.13 6.16 -8.87
C ASP A 14 7.29 4.66 -8.54
N PRO A 15 7.32 3.76 -9.55
CA PRO A 15 7.44 2.32 -9.33
C PRO A 15 8.77 1.89 -8.73
N ARG A 16 9.83 2.72 -8.85
CA ARG A 16 11.17 2.40 -8.33
C ARG A 16 11.23 2.60 -6.82
N THR A 17 10.57 3.64 -6.32
CA THR A 17 10.53 3.97 -4.88
C THR A 17 9.30 3.41 -4.18
N GLY A 18 8.21 3.19 -4.94
CA GLY A 18 6.92 2.79 -4.41
C GLY A 18 6.11 3.93 -3.81
N ILE A 19 6.47 5.18 -4.12
CA ILE A 19 5.93 6.39 -3.49
C ILE A 19 5.03 7.12 -4.50
N PHE A 20 3.81 7.46 -4.06
CA PHE A 20 2.99 8.47 -4.71
C PHE A 20 3.40 9.86 -4.22
N THR A 21 3.63 10.80 -5.13
CA THR A 21 3.88 12.22 -4.80
C THR A 21 2.76 13.06 -5.38
N CYS A 22 2.11 13.85 -4.52
CA CYS A 22 1.01 14.71 -4.90
C CYS A 22 1.48 15.87 -5.79
N SER A 23 0.92 15.98 -6.99
CA SER A 23 1.13 17.14 -7.88
C SER A 23 -0.09 18.07 -7.98
N VAL A 24 -1.27 17.63 -7.51
CA VAL A 24 -2.51 18.41 -7.55
C VAL A 24 -3.12 18.40 -6.15
N PRO A 25 -3.19 19.53 -5.43
CA PRO A 25 -3.81 19.57 -4.10
C PRO A 25 -5.27 19.12 -4.13
N GLY A 26 -5.69 18.39 -3.09
CA GLY A 26 -7.08 17.97 -2.94
C GLY A 26 -7.26 16.76 -2.03
N THR A 27 -8.48 16.24 -2.00
CA THR A 27 -8.87 15.08 -1.20
C THR A 27 -8.70 13.81 -2.04
N TYR A 28 -7.81 12.92 -1.63
CA TYR A 28 -7.51 11.67 -2.33
C TYR A 28 -8.10 10.48 -1.59
N TYR A 29 -8.57 9.49 -2.34
CA TYR A 29 -8.87 8.16 -1.82
C TYR A 29 -7.72 7.21 -2.15
N PHE A 30 -7.23 6.49 -1.14
CA PHE A 30 -6.25 5.42 -1.30
C PHE A 30 -6.86 4.09 -0.85
N SER A 31 -6.56 3.02 -1.59
CA SER A 31 -6.97 1.65 -1.27
C SER A 31 -5.80 0.70 -1.49
N TYR A 32 -5.72 -0.32 -0.64
CA TYR A 32 -4.75 -1.39 -0.78
C TYR A 32 -5.36 -2.73 -0.41
N HIS A 33 -4.92 -3.75 -1.13
CA HIS A 33 -5.31 -5.13 -0.93
C HIS A 33 -4.02 -5.96 -0.88
N VAL A 34 -3.77 -6.63 0.24
CA VAL A 34 -2.59 -7.47 0.42
C VAL A 34 -2.99 -8.90 0.68
N HIS A 35 -2.28 -9.85 0.07
CA HIS A 35 -2.38 -11.26 0.41
C HIS A 35 -1.36 -11.62 1.49
N VAL A 36 -1.70 -12.58 2.35
CA VAL A 36 -0.92 -12.94 3.53
C VAL A 36 -0.46 -14.39 3.43
N LYS A 37 0.86 -14.62 3.46
CA LYS A 37 1.45 -15.96 3.36
C LYS A 37 2.75 -16.06 4.15
N GLY A 38 2.94 -17.18 4.85
CA GLY A 38 4.20 -17.55 5.51
C GLY A 38 4.34 -17.01 6.93
N THR A 39 3.95 -15.76 7.18
CA THR A 39 3.86 -15.13 8.51
C THR A 39 2.74 -14.07 8.51
N HIS A 40 2.42 -13.48 9.66
CA HIS A 40 1.46 -12.38 9.78
C HIS A 40 1.87 -11.18 8.92
N VAL A 41 0.91 -10.33 8.56
CA VAL A 41 1.20 -9.05 7.90
C VAL A 41 0.80 -7.90 8.81
N TRP A 42 1.68 -6.91 8.91
CA TRP A 42 1.35 -5.59 9.44
C TRP A 42 1.75 -4.58 8.38
N VAL A 43 0.76 -3.90 7.79
CA VAL A 43 0.99 -2.85 6.79
C VAL A 43 0.52 -1.52 7.32
N GLY A 44 1.31 -0.48 7.10
CA GLY A 44 0.92 0.90 7.34
C GLY A 44 0.78 1.67 6.04
N LEU A 45 -0.27 2.50 5.96
CA LEU A 45 -0.35 3.60 5.00
C LEU A 45 0.33 4.82 5.62
N TYR A 46 1.31 5.37 4.92
CA TYR A 46 2.13 6.47 5.39
C TYR A 46 1.82 7.73 4.59
N LYS A 47 1.78 8.88 5.30
CA LYS A 47 1.82 10.22 4.72
C LYS A 47 3.05 10.94 5.29
N ASN A 48 3.96 11.38 4.43
CA ASN A 48 5.16 12.16 4.82
C ASN A 48 5.98 11.52 5.96
N GLY A 49 6.12 10.19 5.96
CA GLY A 49 6.90 9.45 6.97
C GLY A 49 6.14 9.11 8.24
N ALA A 50 4.91 9.64 8.41
CA ALA A 50 4.04 9.29 9.52
C ALA A 50 2.98 8.27 9.09
N PRO A 51 2.75 7.20 9.88
CA PRO A 51 1.67 6.26 9.63
C PRO A 51 0.32 6.93 9.92
N VAL A 52 -0.60 6.87 8.96
CA VAL A 52 -1.96 7.43 9.09
C VAL A 52 -3.03 6.34 9.27
N MET A 53 -2.73 5.10 8.87
CA MET A 53 -3.61 3.95 9.06
C MET A 53 -2.77 2.68 9.11
N TYR A 54 -3.22 1.70 9.91
CA TYR A 54 -2.66 0.35 9.95
C TYR A 54 -3.69 -0.70 9.57
N THR A 55 -3.23 -1.78 8.96
CA THR A 55 -3.97 -3.02 8.78
C THR A 55 -3.09 -4.17 9.22
N TYR A 56 -3.67 -5.08 10.00
CA TYR A 56 -3.00 -6.27 10.53
C TYR A 56 -3.84 -7.49 10.21
N ASP A 57 -3.18 -8.58 9.85
CA ASP A 57 -3.83 -9.86 9.61
C ASP A 57 -2.89 -11.03 9.95
N GLU A 58 -3.46 -12.08 10.54
CA GLU A 58 -2.72 -13.21 11.06
C GLU A 58 -2.70 -14.37 10.07
N TYR A 59 -1.50 -14.81 9.70
CA TYR A 59 -1.36 -16.01 8.89
C TYR A 59 -1.65 -17.28 9.67
N THR A 60 -2.63 -18.05 9.21
CA THR A 60 -2.84 -19.43 9.63
C THR A 60 -1.99 -20.38 8.78
N LYS A 61 -1.17 -21.23 9.40
CA LYS A 61 -0.24 -22.13 8.69
C LYS A 61 -0.96 -23.00 7.65
N GLY A 62 -0.58 -22.82 6.38
CA GLY A 62 -1.13 -23.56 5.24
C GLY A 62 -2.28 -22.88 4.51
N TYR A 63 -2.78 -21.75 5.03
CA TYR A 63 -3.93 -21.04 4.48
C TYR A 63 -3.53 -19.63 4.09
N LEU A 64 -3.74 -19.29 2.81
CA LEU A 64 -3.57 -17.93 2.32
C LEU A 64 -4.73 -17.06 2.81
N ASP A 65 -4.43 -15.85 3.29
CA ASP A 65 -5.44 -14.86 3.65
C ASP A 65 -5.34 -13.58 2.80
N GLN A 66 -6.29 -12.67 2.99
CA GLN A 66 -6.35 -11.38 2.30
C GLN A 66 -6.86 -10.27 3.22
N ALA A 67 -6.05 -9.23 3.39
CA ALA A 67 -6.38 -8.05 4.17
C ALA A 67 -6.42 -6.80 3.30
N SER A 68 -7.34 -5.88 3.58
CA SER A 68 -7.46 -4.63 2.85
C SER A 68 -7.66 -3.44 3.78
N GLY A 69 -7.29 -2.26 3.30
CA GLY A 69 -7.51 -1.01 3.98
C GLY A 69 -7.68 0.11 2.97
N SER A 70 -8.39 1.16 3.37
CA SER A 70 -8.59 2.36 2.56
C SER A 70 -8.78 3.59 3.42
N ALA A 71 -8.36 4.74 2.93
CA ALA A 71 -8.47 6.01 3.64
C ALA A 71 -8.68 7.17 2.67
N VAL A 72 -9.39 8.19 3.15
CA VAL A 72 -9.49 9.50 2.51
C VAL A 72 -8.47 10.42 3.17
N LEU A 73 -7.58 11.01 2.38
CA LEU A 73 -6.50 11.89 2.84
C LEU A 73 -6.55 13.22 2.09
N ASP A 74 -6.52 14.32 2.83
CA ASP A 74 -6.27 15.64 2.23
C ASP A 74 -4.76 15.79 1.98
N LEU A 75 -4.38 16.13 0.74
CA LEU A 75 -2.99 16.27 0.32
C LEU A 75 -2.73 17.65 -0.29
N THR A 76 -1.58 18.20 0.04
CA THR A 76 -1.01 19.38 -0.64
C THR A 76 0.10 18.96 -1.61
N GLU A 77 0.51 19.87 -2.48
CA GLU A 77 1.61 19.62 -3.42
C GLU A 77 2.87 19.13 -2.68
N ASN A 78 3.53 18.11 -3.24
CA ASN A 78 4.69 17.40 -2.69
C ASN A 78 4.43 16.49 -1.48
N ASP A 79 3.20 16.39 -0.98
CA ASP A 79 2.88 15.34 0.00
C ASP A 79 3.14 13.95 -0.62
N GLN A 80 3.74 13.06 0.16
CA GLN A 80 4.11 11.72 -0.25
C GLN A 80 3.29 10.67 0.49
N VAL A 81 2.79 9.67 -0.25
CA VAL A 81 1.98 8.56 0.28
C VAL A 81 2.53 7.21 -0.20
N TRP A 82 2.66 6.25 0.71
CA TRP A 82 3.13 4.90 0.38
C TRP A 82 2.65 3.86 1.40
N LEU A 83 2.86 2.57 1.07
CA LEU A 83 2.71 1.46 2.00
C LEU A 83 4.06 0.98 2.51
N GLN A 84 4.12 0.65 3.80
CA GLN A 84 5.34 0.13 4.43
C GLN A 84 5.00 -0.94 5.46
N LEU A 85 5.88 -1.93 5.61
CA LEU A 85 5.83 -2.94 6.66
C LEU A 85 6.69 -2.43 7.84
N PRO A 86 6.10 -1.97 8.97
CA PRO A 86 6.86 -1.38 10.06
C PRO A 86 7.62 -2.42 10.90
N ASN A 87 7.24 -3.70 10.83
CA ASN A 87 7.81 -4.76 11.65
C ASN A 87 8.28 -5.95 10.81
N ALA A 88 9.54 -6.35 10.96
CA ALA A 88 10.13 -7.46 10.22
C ALA A 88 9.51 -8.83 10.54
N GLY A 89 8.99 -9.02 11.75
CA GLY A 89 8.29 -10.26 12.18
C GLY A 89 6.89 -10.40 11.58
N SER A 90 6.29 -9.30 11.11
CA SER A 90 4.96 -9.27 10.50
C SER A 90 5.05 -8.81 9.04
N SER A 91 5.93 -9.47 8.28
CA SER A 91 6.28 -9.12 6.89
C SER A 91 5.71 -10.07 5.84
N GLY A 92 4.65 -10.81 6.18
CA GLY A 92 4.05 -11.85 5.33
C GLY A 92 3.26 -11.38 4.11
N LEU A 93 3.54 -10.17 3.60
CA LEU A 93 2.94 -9.66 2.38
C LEU A 93 3.36 -10.54 1.19
N TYR A 94 2.37 -11.11 0.52
CA TYR A 94 2.56 -12.01 -0.62
C TYR A 94 1.99 -11.43 -1.91
N SER A 95 2.69 -11.61 -3.02
CA SER A 95 2.19 -11.27 -4.36
C SER A 95 2.83 -12.19 -5.41
N SER A 96 2.12 -12.47 -6.49
CA SER A 96 2.60 -13.29 -7.61
C SER A 96 1.88 -12.92 -8.92
N GLU A 97 2.20 -13.63 -10.00
CA GLU A 97 1.56 -13.46 -11.31
C GLU A 97 0.05 -13.70 -11.31
N TYR A 98 -0.47 -14.54 -10.39
CA TYR A 98 -1.88 -14.91 -10.33
C TYR A 98 -2.57 -14.50 -9.02
N VAL A 99 -1.82 -13.93 -8.08
CA VAL A 99 -2.30 -13.50 -6.75
C VAL A 99 -1.75 -12.11 -6.50
N HIS A 100 -2.56 -11.09 -6.78
CA HIS A 100 -2.08 -9.70 -6.82
C HIS A 100 -2.35 -8.96 -5.53
N SER A 101 -1.29 -8.65 -4.78
CA SER A 101 -1.34 -7.53 -3.85
C SER A 101 -1.25 -6.22 -4.62
N SER A 102 -2.10 -5.25 -4.30
CA SER A 102 -2.25 -4.00 -5.05
C SER A 102 -2.34 -2.78 -4.14
N PHE A 103 -1.92 -1.65 -4.70
CA PHE A 103 -2.06 -0.32 -4.12
C PHE A 103 -2.62 0.61 -5.20
N SER A 104 -3.62 1.42 -4.84
CA SER A 104 -4.31 2.33 -5.75
C SER A 104 -4.66 3.62 -5.04
N GLY A 105 -4.66 4.72 -5.78
CA GLY A 105 -5.09 6.01 -5.27
C GLY A 105 -5.52 6.96 -6.38
N PHE A 106 -6.45 7.84 -6.09
CA PHE A 106 -6.96 8.85 -7.01
C PHE A 106 -7.47 10.09 -6.26
N LEU A 107 -7.47 11.22 -6.96
CA LEU A 107 -8.10 12.48 -6.55
C LEU A 107 -9.62 12.38 -6.66
#